data_AF-A0AAV6ZU83-F1
#
_entry.id   AF-A0AAV6ZU83-F1
#
_cell.length_a   1.000
_cell.length_b   1.000
_cell.length_c   1.000
_cell.angle_alpha   90.00
_cell.angle_beta   90.00
_cell.angle_gamma   90.00
#
_symmetry.space_group_name_H-M   'P 1'
#
loop_
_entity.id
_entity.type
_entity.pdbx_description
1 polymer ?
#
loop_
_entity_poly.entity_id
_entity_poly.type
_entity_poly.pdbx_seq_one_letter_code
_entity_poly.pdbx_strand_id
1 'polypeptide(L)'
;MERPKSAKARQNLSPGPPALSPGPAPSPQPRPGPQPSAPAWPPGSSGMKRVVGYEEGRRRRQGTPCAEQIKELILSHCEKTCDQSVVEQLDKILNDTSKAVGLLLSERFINVPAQIALPMYQQLQKELAEAQRTNKPCGKCYYYLVISKTFTEAAKKSKAGTQGNDQMMFANAEEEFFYEKAILKFNYSVQEESDTQLGGRWSFDDVPMKPLRTVMLVPAGSMPSIMEQFKEHLSV
;
A
#
# COMPACT_ATOMS: atom_id res chain seq x y z
N MET A 1 11.94 43.00 -94.73
CA MET A 1 12.66 43.08 -93.45
C MET A 1 11.76 43.75 -92.44
N GLU A 2 10.96 42.95 -91.74
CA GLU A 2 10.07 43.42 -90.66
C GLU A 2 10.63 42.97 -89.30
N ARG A 3 10.55 43.87 -88.32
CA ARG A 3 11.03 43.68 -86.95
C ARG A 3 10.10 42.75 -86.16
N PRO A 4 10.60 41.82 -85.32
CA PRO A 4 9.73 41.07 -84.43
C PRO A 4 9.34 41.92 -83.20
N LYS A 5 8.05 41.95 -82.88
CA LYS A 5 7.49 42.59 -81.69
C LYS A 5 7.64 41.68 -80.47
N SER A 6 8.15 42.27 -79.40
CA SER A 6 8.30 41.70 -78.05
C SER A 6 6.94 41.30 -77.45
N ALA A 7 6.76 40.02 -77.11
CA ALA A 7 5.62 39.52 -76.36
C ALA A 7 6.01 39.28 -74.89
N LYS A 8 5.32 39.99 -73.99
CA LYS A 8 5.45 39.94 -72.53
C LYS A 8 5.17 38.54 -71.98
N ALA A 9 6.09 38.02 -71.17
CA ALA A 9 5.86 36.85 -70.33
C ALA A 9 4.76 37.12 -69.30
N ARG A 10 3.67 36.35 -69.33
CA ARG A 10 2.71 36.24 -68.23
C ARG A 10 3.24 35.21 -67.24
N GLN A 11 3.61 35.65 -66.04
CA GLN A 11 3.87 34.77 -64.91
C GLN A 11 2.53 34.19 -64.43
N ASN A 12 2.39 32.86 -64.50
CA ASN A 12 1.29 32.13 -63.87
C ASN A 12 1.59 31.99 -62.38
N LEU A 13 0.89 32.76 -61.54
CA LEU A 13 0.87 32.57 -60.08
C LEU A 13 -0.20 31.53 -59.74
N SER A 14 0.23 30.39 -59.20
CA SER A 14 -0.65 29.38 -58.61
C SER A 14 -1.28 29.93 -57.32
N PRO A 15 -2.57 29.67 -57.03
CA PRO A 15 -3.17 30.07 -55.77
C PRO A 15 -2.66 29.20 -54.61
N GLY A 16 -2.16 29.84 -53.57
CA GLY A 16 -1.78 29.19 -52.30
C GLY A 16 -3.01 28.68 -51.53
N PRO A 17 -2.81 27.77 -50.55
CA PRO A 17 -3.89 27.17 -49.79
C PRO A 17 -4.65 28.20 -48.93
N PRO A 18 -5.96 27.99 -48.68
CA PRO A 18 -6.76 28.92 -47.89
C PRO A 18 -6.29 28.95 -46.43
N ALA A 19 -6.22 30.16 -45.87
CA ALA A 19 -5.89 30.41 -44.47
C ALA A 19 -6.95 29.78 -43.55
N LEU A 20 -6.51 28.95 -42.61
CA LEU A 20 -7.32 28.42 -41.52
C LEU A 20 -7.75 29.57 -40.60
N SER A 21 -9.05 29.76 -40.46
CA SER A 21 -9.65 30.70 -39.51
C SER A 21 -9.22 30.36 -38.08
N PRO A 22 -8.85 31.34 -37.24
CA PRO A 22 -8.58 31.07 -35.83
C PRO A 22 -9.88 30.65 -35.13
N GLY A 23 -9.88 29.47 -34.52
CA GLY A 23 -10.99 28.99 -33.69
C GLY A 23 -11.24 29.90 -32.48
N PRO A 24 -12.45 29.87 -31.89
CA PRO A 24 -12.78 30.72 -30.76
C PRO A 24 -11.88 30.41 -29.55
N ALA A 25 -11.46 31.46 -28.85
CA ALA A 25 -10.66 31.36 -27.64
C ALA A 25 -11.37 30.49 -26.58
N PRO A 26 -10.64 29.63 -25.84
CA PRO A 26 -11.22 28.82 -24.79
C PRO A 26 -11.79 29.70 -23.68
N SER A 27 -13.02 29.41 -23.27
CA SER A 27 -13.71 30.06 -22.16
C SER A 27 -12.85 30.03 -20.89
N PRO A 28 -12.81 31.11 -20.08
CA PRO A 28 -12.06 31.10 -18.84
C PRO A 28 -12.63 30.04 -17.89
N GLN A 29 -11.79 29.08 -17.48
CA GLN A 29 -12.17 28.10 -16.48
C GLN A 29 -12.46 28.79 -15.13
N PRO A 30 -13.50 28.38 -14.39
CA PRO A 30 -13.77 28.94 -13.07
C PRO A 30 -12.60 28.62 -12.13
N ARG A 31 -12.12 29.63 -11.40
CA ARG A 31 -11.09 29.44 -10.37
C ARG A 31 -11.62 28.42 -9.34
N PRO A 32 -10.81 27.43 -8.91
CA PRO A 32 -11.22 26.58 -7.80
C PRO A 32 -11.50 27.45 -6.58
N GLY A 33 -12.71 27.35 -6.05
CA GLY A 33 -13.09 28.01 -4.80
C GLY A 33 -12.21 27.53 -3.64
N PRO A 34 -12.17 28.29 -2.52
CA PRO A 34 -11.38 27.90 -1.36
C PRO A 34 -11.80 26.49 -0.91
N GLN A 35 -10.82 25.59 -0.76
CA GLN A 35 -11.05 24.25 -0.23
C GLN A 35 -11.67 24.35 1.16
N PRO A 36 -12.70 23.54 1.50
CA PRO A 36 -13.22 23.50 2.85
C PRO A 36 -12.10 23.01 3.78
N SER A 37 -11.76 23.83 4.76
CA SER A 37 -10.83 23.45 5.82
C SER A 37 -11.29 22.15 6.47
N ALA A 38 -10.40 21.16 6.55
CA ALA A 38 -10.67 19.90 7.23
C ALA A 38 -11.21 20.17 8.65
N PRO A 39 -12.19 19.38 9.14
CA PRO A 39 -12.77 19.62 10.45
C PRO A 39 -11.70 19.48 11.52
N ALA A 40 -11.52 20.54 12.30
CA ALA A 40 -10.65 20.53 13.47
C ALA A 40 -11.22 19.55 14.50
N TRP A 41 -10.46 18.51 14.81
CA TRP A 41 -10.81 17.55 15.85
C TRP A 41 -10.88 18.24 17.21
N PRO A 42 -11.85 17.90 18.06
CA PRO A 42 -11.88 18.40 19.43
C PRO A 42 -10.63 17.90 20.19
N PRO A 43 -10.00 18.75 21.02
CA PRO A 43 -8.86 18.34 21.83
C PRO A 43 -9.32 17.29 22.86
N GLY A 44 -8.86 16.05 22.71
CA GLY A 44 -9.18 14.96 23.64
C GLY A 44 -9.47 13.59 23.01
N SER A 45 -9.61 13.50 21.68
CA SER A 45 -9.73 12.20 21.00
C SER A 45 -8.36 11.52 20.90
N SER A 46 -8.00 10.77 21.94
CA SER A 46 -6.85 9.85 21.90
C SER A 46 -7.07 8.83 20.78
N GLY A 47 -6.30 8.94 19.70
CA GLY A 47 -6.31 7.99 18.60
C GLY A 47 -5.87 6.63 19.12
N MET A 48 -6.82 5.74 19.38
CA MET A 48 -6.53 4.37 19.78
C MET A 48 -6.02 3.59 18.56
N LYS A 49 -4.71 3.64 18.29
CA LYS A 49 -4.05 2.62 17.48
C LYS A 49 -4.11 1.33 18.29
N ARG A 50 -4.77 0.29 17.75
CA ARG A 50 -4.80 -1.02 18.39
C ARG A 50 -3.72 -1.87 17.74
N VAL A 51 -2.65 -2.13 18.47
CA VAL A 51 -1.69 -3.17 18.09
C VAL A 51 -2.08 -4.43 18.84
N VAL A 52 -2.64 -5.41 18.13
CA VAL A 52 -2.90 -6.73 18.72
C VAL A 52 -1.76 -7.64 18.33
N GLY A 53 -0.95 -8.03 19.32
CA GLY A 53 -0.10 -9.22 19.23
C GLY A 53 -0.92 -10.42 19.70
N TYR A 54 -1.27 -11.33 18.80
CA TYR A 54 -1.90 -12.61 19.18
C TYR A 54 -0.90 -13.73 19.02
N GLU A 55 -0.71 -14.56 20.03
CA GLU A 55 0.26 -15.66 20.01
C GLU A 55 -0.44 -17.00 20.20
N GLU A 56 -0.16 -17.94 19.31
CA GLU A 56 -0.58 -19.33 19.49
C GLU A 56 0.49 -20.10 20.26
N GLY A 57 0.32 -20.17 21.58
CA GLY A 57 1.29 -20.76 22.50
C GLY A 57 0.64 -21.43 23.71
N ARG A 58 0.22 -22.69 23.54
CA ARG A 58 -0.02 -23.75 24.55
C ARG A 58 -0.60 -23.32 25.92
N ARG A 59 -1.93 -23.25 26.03
CA ARG A 59 -2.68 -23.73 27.23
C ARG A 59 -4.17 -23.92 26.97
N ARG A 60 -4.62 -25.17 26.76
CA ARG A 60 -5.94 -25.75 27.14
C ARG A 60 -7.19 -24.84 27.04
N ARG A 61 -7.17 -23.90 26.12
CA ARG A 61 -8.29 -23.26 25.46
C ARG A 61 -8.03 -23.63 24.01
N GLN A 62 -8.99 -24.25 23.35
CA GLN A 62 -9.02 -24.29 21.88
C GLN A 62 -8.59 -22.91 21.39
N GLY A 63 -7.71 -22.83 20.37
CA GLY A 63 -7.32 -21.55 19.77
C GLY A 63 -8.55 -20.65 19.67
N THR A 64 -8.42 -19.37 20.02
CA THR A 64 -9.61 -18.52 19.96
C THR A 64 -10.17 -18.66 18.55
N PRO A 65 -11.47 -18.95 18.36
CA PRO A 65 -11.99 -19.32 17.03
C PRO A 65 -11.62 -18.32 15.93
N CYS A 66 -11.46 -17.05 16.30
CA CYS A 66 -11.02 -15.98 15.42
C CYS A 66 -9.58 -16.15 14.89
N ALA A 67 -8.62 -16.60 15.70
CA ALA A 67 -7.24 -16.71 15.26
C ALA A 67 -7.03 -17.86 14.27
N GLU A 68 -7.68 -19.00 14.53
CA GLU A 68 -7.69 -20.12 13.59
C GLU A 68 -8.40 -19.74 12.28
N GLN A 69 -9.52 -18.99 12.35
CA GLN A 69 -10.17 -18.45 11.16
C GLN A 69 -9.27 -17.51 10.35
N ILE A 70 -8.48 -16.66 11.02
CA ILE A 70 -7.53 -15.78 10.32
C ILE A 70 -6.45 -16.61 9.64
N LYS A 71 -5.93 -17.64 10.31
CA LYS A 71 -4.94 -18.56 9.75
C LYS A 71 -5.49 -19.30 8.53
N GLU A 72 -6.68 -19.89 8.63
CA GLU A 72 -7.37 -20.56 7.53
C GLU A 72 -7.61 -19.61 6.34
N LEU A 73 -8.05 -18.38 6.63
CA LEU A 73 -8.28 -17.35 5.61
C LEU A 73 -6.98 -17.02 4.85
N ILE A 74 -5.89 -16.81 5.59
CA ILE A 74 -4.57 -16.48 5.01
C ILE A 74 -4.05 -17.64 4.15
N LEU A 75 -4.21 -18.89 4.61
CA LEU A 75 -3.82 -20.07 3.84
C LEU A 75 -4.64 -20.20 2.55
N SER A 76 -5.96 -20.02 2.63
CA SER A 76 -6.88 -20.00 1.47
C SER A 76 -6.49 -18.95 0.42
N HIS A 77 -6.10 -17.74 0.84
CA HIS A 77 -5.61 -16.72 -0.09
C HIS A 77 -4.22 -17.03 -0.65
N CYS A 78 -3.35 -17.63 0.16
CA CYS A 78 -2.03 -18.09 -0.28
C CYS A 78 -2.16 -19.14 -1.39
N GLU A 79 -3.02 -20.16 -1.20
CA GLU A 79 -3.30 -21.21 -2.20
C GLU A 79 -3.82 -20.67 -3.53
N LYS A 80 -4.64 -19.61 -3.49
CA LYS A 80 -5.20 -19.00 -4.70
C LYS A 80 -4.21 -18.13 -5.46
N THR A 81 -3.19 -17.61 -4.79
CA THR A 81 -2.35 -16.52 -5.32
C THR A 81 -0.89 -16.89 -5.49
N CYS A 82 -0.39 -17.87 -4.74
CA CYS A 82 1.03 -18.24 -4.70
C CYS A 82 1.27 -19.64 -5.27
N ASP A 83 2.54 -19.92 -5.57
CA ASP A 83 2.97 -21.26 -5.94
C ASP A 83 2.88 -22.23 -4.75
N GLN A 84 2.72 -23.51 -5.07
CA GLN A 84 2.61 -24.60 -4.09
C GLN A 84 3.75 -24.59 -3.05
N SER A 85 4.98 -24.25 -3.46
CA SER A 85 6.12 -24.15 -2.54
C SER A 85 5.94 -23.11 -1.43
N VAL A 86 5.30 -21.98 -1.73
CA VAL A 86 5.06 -20.90 -0.76
C VAL A 86 3.96 -21.31 0.21
N VAL A 87 2.92 -21.96 -0.30
CA VAL A 87 1.82 -22.51 0.50
C VAL A 87 2.34 -23.53 1.50
N GLU A 88 3.11 -24.52 1.04
CA GLU A 88 3.69 -25.56 1.91
C GLU A 88 4.63 -24.96 2.97
N GLN A 89 5.42 -23.96 2.59
CA GLN A 89 6.29 -23.28 3.53
C GLN A 89 5.49 -22.52 4.60
N LEU A 90 4.43 -21.80 4.20
CA LEU A 90 3.58 -21.06 5.11
C LEU A 90 2.82 -22.00 6.06
N ASP A 91 2.20 -23.05 5.53
CA ASP A 91 1.47 -24.05 6.31
C ASP A 91 2.39 -24.71 7.35
N LYS A 92 3.59 -25.12 6.92
CA LYS A 92 4.60 -25.70 7.82
C LYS A 92 4.95 -24.77 8.97
N ILE A 93 5.10 -23.46 8.72
CA ILE A 93 5.45 -22.50 9.77
C ILE A 93 4.27 -22.24 10.71
N LEU A 94 3.05 -22.13 10.18
CA LEU A 94 1.85 -21.87 10.99
C LEU A 94 1.41 -23.09 11.81
N ASN A 95 1.79 -24.31 11.40
CA ASN A 95 1.50 -25.55 12.13
C ASN A 95 2.66 -26.02 13.02
N ASP A 96 3.81 -25.34 13.00
CA ASP A 96 4.96 -25.70 13.85
C ASP A 96 4.72 -25.30 15.31
N THR A 97 4.27 -26.25 16.11
CA THR A 97 4.04 -26.07 17.55
C THR A 97 5.30 -25.74 18.37
N SER A 98 6.50 -25.90 17.80
CA SER A 98 7.76 -25.53 18.46
C SER A 98 8.13 -24.06 18.26
N LYS A 99 7.59 -23.41 17.24
CA LYS A 99 7.89 -22.02 16.86
C LYS A 99 6.62 -21.21 16.77
N ALA A 100 6.23 -20.62 17.91
CA ALA A 100 5.05 -19.77 17.97
C ALA A 100 5.12 -18.61 16.96
N VAL A 101 4.01 -18.38 16.27
CA VAL A 101 3.80 -17.25 15.36
C VAL A 101 2.89 -16.23 16.04
N GLY A 102 3.36 -15.00 16.12
CA GLY A 102 2.59 -13.87 16.60
C GLY A 102 1.85 -13.18 15.46
N LEU A 103 0.54 -13.05 15.51
CA LEU A 103 -0.20 -12.18 14.59
C LEU A 103 -0.04 -10.73 15.05
N LEU A 104 0.47 -9.87 14.17
CA LEU A 104 0.66 -8.44 14.40
C LEU A 104 -0.29 -7.64 13.52
N LEU A 105 -1.35 -7.13 14.14
CA LEU A 105 -2.30 -6.23 13.49
C LEU A 105 -1.95 -4.79 13.88
N SER A 106 -1.44 -4.00 12.93
CA SER A 106 -1.14 -2.59 13.13
C SER A 106 -1.93 -1.73 12.15
N GLU A 107 -2.96 -1.06 12.64
CA GLU A 107 -3.79 -0.17 11.84
C GLU A 107 -3.76 1.24 12.39
N ARG A 108 -3.58 2.21 11.49
CA ARG A 108 -3.56 3.64 11.79
C ARG A 108 -4.61 4.34 10.95
N PHE A 109 -5.38 5.23 11.56
CA PHE A 109 -6.26 6.11 10.78
C PHE A 109 -5.41 7.10 9.98
N ILE A 110 -5.86 7.47 8.78
CA ILE A 110 -5.13 8.37 7.86
C ILE A 110 -4.71 9.68 8.54
N ASN A 111 -5.52 10.16 9.48
CA ASN A 111 -5.30 11.42 10.20
C ASN A 111 -4.33 11.31 11.38
N VAL A 112 -3.94 10.11 11.80
CA VAL A 112 -3.02 9.90 12.93
C VAL A 112 -1.58 9.98 12.39
N PRO A 113 -0.68 10.83 12.88
CA PRO A 113 0.67 10.94 12.36
C PRO A 113 1.51 9.65 12.52
N ALA A 114 2.43 9.39 11.59
CA ALA A 114 3.32 8.21 11.62
C ALA A 114 4.24 8.18 12.86
N GLN A 115 4.56 9.35 13.41
CA GLN A 115 5.36 9.52 14.62
C GLN A 115 4.81 8.77 15.84
N ILE A 116 3.50 8.50 15.89
CA ILE A 116 2.86 7.75 16.97
C ILE A 116 3.17 6.25 16.87
N ALA A 117 3.46 5.72 15.69
CA ALA A 117 3.66 4.28 15.54
C ALA A 117 4.95 3.80 16.24
N LEU A 118 6.01 4.60 16.28
CA LEU A 118 7.28 4.23 16.94
C LEU A 118 7.13 3.98 18.46
N PRO A 119 6.62 4.93 19.28
CA PRO A 119 6.44 4.69 20.71
C PRO A 119 5.49 3.52 20.99
N MET A 120 4.57 3.23 20.08
CA MET A 120 3.65 2.10 20.23
C MET A 120 4.30 0.75 19.99
N TYR A 121 5.16 0.62 18.98
CA TYR A 121 5.95 -0.59 18.82
C TYR A 121 6.96 -0.77 19.97
N GLN A 122 7.55 0.31 20.48
CA GLN A 122 8.41 0.25 21.68
C GLN A 122 7.64 -0.24 22.91
N GLN A 123 6.40 0.24 23.09
CA GLN A 123 5.54 -0.20 24.18
C GLN A 123 5.16 -1.68 24.03
N LEU A 124 4.79 -2.11 22.82
CA LEU A 124 4.52 -3.51 22.53
C LEU A 124 5.72 -4.41 22.86
N GLN A 125 6.93 -4.02 22.44
CA GLN A 125 8.15 -4.79 22.73
C GLN A 125 8.39 -4.93 24.23
N LYS A 126 8.13 -3.88 25.03
CA LYS A 126 8.24 -3.93 26.49
C LYS A 126 7.20 -4.87 27.09
N GLU A 127 5.95 -4.80 26.64
CA GLU A 127 4.87 -5.65 27.11
C GLU A 127 5.13 -7.14 26.79
N LEU A 128 5.60 -7.44 25.58
CA LEU A 128 6.01 -8.79 25.19
C LEU A 128 7.18 -9.30 26.04
N ALA A 129 8.21 -8.48 26.24
CA ALA A 129 9.35 -8.85 27.08
C ALA A 129 8.95 -9.07 28.55
N GLU A 130 8.05 -8.24 29.08
CA GLU A 130 7.53 -8.41 30.43
C GLU A 130 6.68 -9.68 30.55
N ALA A 131 5.83 -9.96 29.58
CA ALA A 131 4.97 -11.13 29.57
C ALA A 131 5.81 -12.43 29.51
N GLN A 132 6.88 -12.44 28.71
CA GLN A 132 7.88 -13.51 28.70
C GLN A 132 8.57 -13.68 30.06
N ARG A 133 8.99 -12.58 30.70
CA ARG A 133 9.65 -12.63 32.01
C ARG A 133 8.74 -13.10 33.13
N THR A 134 7.46 -12.76 33.07
CA THR A 134 6.48 -13.03 34.14
C THR A 134 5.78 -14.39 34.02
N ASN A 135 6.23 -15.26 33.11
CA ASN A 135 5.58 -16.54 32.78
C ASN A 135 4.06 -16.39 32.52
N LYS A 136 3.64 -15.20 32.06
CA LYS A 136 2.31 -15.02 31.48
C LYS A 136 2.25 -15.89 30.21
N PRO A 137 1.06 -16.29 29.73
CA PRO A 137 0.91 -17.09 28.52
C PRO A 137 1.20 -16.28 27.25
N CYS A 138 2.35 -15.60 27.21
CA CYS A 138 2.95 -14.96 26.05
C CYS A 138 4.25 -15.72 25.82
N GLY A 139 4.22 -16.59 24.82
CA GLY A 139 5.37 -17.40 24.43
C GLY A 139 6.42 -16.54 23.74
N LYS A 140 7.61 -17.10 23.54
CA LYS A 140 8.58 -16.49 22.63
C LYS A 140 8.09 -16.68 21.19
N CYS A 141 7.63 -15.62 20.54
CA CYS A 141 7.40 -15.64 19.10
C CYS A 141 8.72 -15.78 18.35
N TYR A 142 8.71 -16.67 17.36
CA TYR A 142 9.81 -16.81 16.40
C TYR A 142 9.54 -16.01 15.13
N TYR A 143 8.27 -15.86 14.78
CA TYR A 143 7.80 -15.09 13.63
C TYR A 143 6.65 -14.19 14.02
N TYR A 144 6.50 -13.10 13.27
CA TYR A 144 5.33 -12.24 13.24
C TYR A 144 4.65 -12.35 11.89
N LEU A 145 3.36 -12.63 11.89
CA LEU A 145 2.49 -12.55 10.72
C LEU A 145 1.85 -11.16 10.70
N VAL A 146 2.24 -10.35 9.73
CA VAL A 146 1.79 -8.97 9.56
C VAL A 146 0.84 -8.90 8.38
N ILE A 147 -0.31 -8.26 8.54
CA ILE A 147 -1.26 -8.02 7.45
C ILE A 147 -1.36 -6.51 7.25
N SER A 148 -0.90 -6.05 6.09
CA SER A 148 -0.78 -4.63 5.79
C SER A 148 -1.70 -4.22 4.65
N LYS A 149 -2.23 -3.01 4.74
CA LYS A 149 -3.00 -2.39 3.66
C LYS A 149 -2.03 -1.85 2.62
N THR A 150 -2.19 -2.31 1.39
CA THR A 150 -1.36 -1.89 0.26
C THR A 150 -2.23 -1.55 -0.93
N PHE A 151 -1.68 -0.76 -1.85
CA PHE A 151 -2.37 -0.33 -3.06
C PHE A 151 -1.43 -0.48 -4.25
N THR A 152 -1.97 -0.90 -5.39
CA THR A 152 -1.25 -0.83 -6.66
C THR A 152 -2.01 0.05 -7.63
N GLU A 153 -1.30 0.78 -8.48
CA GLU A 153 -1.95 1.54 -9.53
C GLU A 153 -2.60 0.57 -10.52
N ALA A 154 -3.87 0.78 -10.89
CA ALA A 154 -4.44 -0.01 -11.97
C ALA A 154 -3.69 0.34 -13.25
N ALA A 155 -2.93 -0.60 -13.80
CA ALA A 155 -2.14 -0.43 -15.00
C ALA A 155 -3.00 0.23 -16.10
N LYS A 156 -2.66 1.48 -16.47
CA LYS A 156 -3.16 2.05 -17.72
C LYS A 156 -2.66 1.13 -18.82
N LYS A 157 -3.58 0.57 -19.64
CA LYS A 157 -3.23 -0.20 -20.85
C LYS A 157 -2.48 0.72 -21.83
N SER A 158 -1.19 0.94 -21.60
CA SER A 158 -0.32 1.65 -22.54
C SER A 158 0.10 0.66 -23.62
N LYS A 159 -0.26 0.97 -24.86
CA LYS A 159 0.25 0.29 -26.06
C LYS A 159 1.70 0.69 -26.29
N ALA A 160 2.64 0.16 -25.50
CA ALA A 160 4.07 0.09 -25.83
C ALA A 160 4.79 -0.67 -24.69
N GLY A 161 5.54 -1.71 -25.05
CA GLY A 161 6.24 -2.63 -24.15
C GLY A 161 7.31 -1.99 -23.26
N THR A 162 6.89 -1.21 -22.27
CA THR A 162 7.69 -0.81 -21.13
C THR A 162 6.98 -1.40 -19.93
N GLN A 163 7.66 -2.28 -19.18
CA GLN A 163 7.16 -2.81 -17.91
C GLN A 163 6.68 -1.63 -17.05
N GLY A 164 5.35 -1.47 -16.96
CA GLY A 164 4.75 -0.57 -15.98
C GLY A 164 5.25 -1.06 -14.63
N ASN A 165 6.01 -0.21 -13.95
CA ASN A 165 6.48 -0.48 -12.61
C ASN A 165 5.22 -0.50 -11.74
N ASP A 166 4.68 -1.68 -11.48
CA ASP A 166 3.48 -1.89 -10.66
C ASP A 166 3.88 -1.54 -9.22
N GLN A 167 3.93 -0.24 -8.93
CA GLN A 167 4.50 0.29 -7.70
C GLN A 167 3.49 0.05 -6.58
N MET A 168 3.74 -0.99 -5.80
CA MET A 168 3.01 -1.25 -4.57
C MET A 168 3.32 -0.17 -3.55
N MET A 169 2.28 0.48 -3.03
CA MET A 169 2.36 1.49 -1.98
C MET A 169 1.74 0.97 -0.69
N PHE A 170 2.36 1.27 0.45
CA PHE A 170 1.82 0.95 1.78
C PHE A 170 0.94 2.07 2.30
N ALA A 171 -0.17 1.72 2.95
CA ALA A 171 -1.01 2.69 3.66
C ALA A 171 -0.24 3.34 4.84
N ASN A 172 0.66 2.56 5.44
CA ASN A 172 1.47 2.96 6.57
C ASN A 172 2.95 2.84 6.18
N ALA A 173 3.68 3.96 6.17
CA ALA A 173 5.09 3.97 5.80
C ALA A 173 5.95 3.07 6.71
N GLU A 174 5.57 2.89 7.97
CA GLU A 174 6.30 1.99 8.88
C GLU A 174 6.28 0.51 8.44
N GLU A 175 5.32 0.09 7.63
CA GLU A 175 5.15 -1.30 7.19
C GLU A 175 6.13 -1.68 6.08
N GLU A 176 6.74 -0.70 5.41
CA GLU A 176 7.79 -0.93 4.40
C GLU A 176 9.03 -1.61 5.03
N PHE A 177 9.40 -1.23 6.25
CA PHE A 177 10.52 -1.84 6.98
C PHE A 177 10.23 -3.31 7.34
N PHE A 178 8.96 -3.64 7.65
CA PHE A 178 8.55 -5.03 7.85
C PHE A 178 8.62 -5.80 6.54
N TYR A 179 8.18 -5.18 5.44
CA TYR A 179 8.26 -5.77 4.12
C TYR A 179 9.70 -6.11 3.76
N GLU A 180 10.67 -5.22 3.97
CA GLU A 180 12.09 -5.52 3.68
C GLU A 180 12.62 -6.76 4.41
N LYS A 181 12.26 -6.93 5.69
CA LYS A 181 12.77 -8.01 6.55
C LYS A 181 11.95 -9.30 6.48
N ALA A 182 10.83 -9.31 5.77
CA ALA A 182 9.97 -10.48 5.66
C ALA A 182 10.60 -11.60 4.81
N ILE A 183 10.49 -12.84 5.31
CA ILE A 183 11.01 -14.05 4.65
C ILE A 183 10.00 -14.66 3.66
N LEU A 184 8.72 -14.35 3.83
CA LEU A 184 7.63 -14.77 2.97
C LEU A 184 6.67 -13.60 2.84
N LYS A 185 6.28 -13.29 1.60
CA LYS A 185 5.41 -12.16 1.27
C LYS A 185 4.47 -12.59 0.15
N PHE A 186 3.19 -12.31 0.32
CA PHE A 186 2.23 -12.39 -0.78
C PHE A 186 1.15 -11.34 -0.60
N ASN A 187 0.45 -11.03 -1.68
CA ASN A 187 -0.65 -10.08 -1.64
C ASN A 187 -1.89 -10.70 -2.27
N TYR A 188 -3.06 -10.32 -1.79
CA TYR A 188 -4.34 -10.68 -2.39
C TYR A 188 -5.23 -9.45 -2.53
N SER A 189 -6.04 -9.45 -3.59
CA SER A 189 -6.95 -8.35 -3.89
C SER A 189 -8.17 -8.41 -2.99
N VAL A 190 -8.54 -7.25 -2.43
CA VAL A 190 -9.80 -7.09 -1.68
C VAL A 190 -10.78 -6.18 -2.42
N GLN A 191 -10.55 -5.91 -3.70
CA GLN A 191 -11.35 -5.00 -4.51
C GLN A 191 -12.85 -5.34 -4.54
N GLU A 192 -13.21 -6.63 -4.51
CA GLU A 192 -14.61 -7.08 -4.48
C GLU A 192 -15.25 -7.00 -3.09
N GLU A 193 -14.43 -6.92 -2.04
CA GLU A 193 -14.84 -6.95 -0.62
C GLU A 193 -14.74 -5.57 0.04
N SER A 194 -14.12 -4.58 -0.63
CA SER A 194 -13.88 -3.25 -0.11
C SER A 194 -14.91 -2.25 -0.61
N ASP A 195 -15.82 -1.81 0.26
CA ASP A 195 -16.62 -0.58 0.07
C ASP A 195 -15.77 0.70 0.18
N THR A 196 -14.49 0.56 0.55
CA THR A 196 -13.59 1.68 0.82
C THR A 196 -12.95 2.18 -0.47
N GLN A 197 -13.56 3.22 -1.02
CA GLN A 197 -12.99 4.10 -2.03
C GLN A 197 -11.87 4.99 -1.42
N LEU A 198 -10.85 4.35 -0.84
CA LEU A 198 -9.61 5.00 -0.40
C LEU A 198 -8.60 4.91 -1.55
N GLY A 199 -8.90 5.59 -2.64
CA GLY A 199 -8.11 5.55 -3.86
C GLY A 199 -8.53 6.68 -4.79
N GLY A 200 -8.02 7.87 -4.53
CA GLY A 200 -8.25 9.07 -5.34
C GLY A 200 -8.03 10.33 -4.52
N ARG A 201 -7.30 11.29 -5.10
CA ARG A 201 -7.20 12.68 -4.68
C ARG A 201 -8.50 13.46 -4.95
N TRP A 202 -9.63 12.79 -5.20
CA TRP A 202 -10.89 13.38 -5.65
C TRP A 202 -10.70 14.25 -6.90
N SER A 203 -9.77 13.86 -7.78
CA SER A 203 -9.48 14.55 -9.03
C SER A 203 -9.93 13.71 -10.22
N PHE A 204 -10.38 14.37 -11.28
CA PHE A 204 -10.85 13.71 -12.50
C PHE A 204 -9.75 12.90 -13.21
N ASP A 205 -8.48 13.14 -12.88
CA ASP A 205 -7.31 12.50 -13.50
C ASP A 205 -6.73 11.35 -12.66
N ASP A 206 -7.34 11.02 -11.51
CA ASP A 206 -6.81 10.00 -10.62
C ASP A 206 -6.84 8.60 -11.26
N VAL A 207 -5.70 7.92 -11.21
CA VAL A 207 -5.61 6.51 -11.60
C VAL A 207 -6.33 5.69 -10.52
N PRO A 208 -7.30 4.85 -10.87
CA PRO A 208 -7.96 4.00 -9.89
C PRO A 208 -6.93 3.08 -9.24
N MET A 209 -6.87 3.12 -7.92
CA MET A 209 -5.98 2.29 -7.12
C MET A 209 -6.67 0.96 -6.81
N LYS A 210 -5.96 -0.15 -6.97
CA LYS A 210 -6.44 -1.48 -6.57
C LYS A 210 -6.04 -1.74 -5.11
N PRO A 211 -7.00 -1.93 -4.19
CA PRO A 211 -6.69 -2.23 -2.80
C PRO A 211 -6.28 -3.70 -2.66
N LEU A 212 -5.16 -3.91 -1.98
CA LEU A 212 -4.59 -5.22 -1.68
C LEU A 212 -4.41 -5.38 -0.16
N ARG A 213 -4.32 -6.64 0.27
CA ARG A 213 -3.80 -7.02 1.58
C ARG A 213 -2.49 -7.75 1.34
N THR A 214 -1.42 -7.20 1.90
CA THR A 214 -0.09 -7.80 1.82
C THR A 214 0.18 -8.52 3.14
N VAL A 215 0.35 -9.84 3.04
CA VAL A 215 0.69 -10.72 4.16
C VAL A 215 2.19 -10.92 4.17
N MET A 216 2.80 -10.71 5.34
CA MET A 216 4.24 -10.77 5.52
C MET A 216 4.56 -11.62 6.74
N LEU A 217 5.49 -12.55 6.56
CA LEU A 217 6.05 -13.34 7.65
C LEU A 217 7.44 -12.80 8.00
N VAL A 218 7.57 -12.22 9.19
CA VAL A 218 8.77 -11.51 9.64
C VAL A 218 9.42 -12.27 10.80
N PRO A 219 10.72 -12.61 10.75
CA PRO A 219 11.40 -13.19 11.90
C PRO A 219 11.40 -12.22 13.10
N ALA A 220 11.09 -12.73 14.29
CA ALA A 220 11.03 -11.90 15.49
C ALA A 220 12.40 -11.27 15.83
N GLY A 221 13.49 -11.93 15.47
CA GLY A 221 14.85 -11.41 15.62
C GLY A 221 15.15 -10.18 14.75
N SER A 222 14.36 -9.91 13.72
CA SER A 222 14.51 -8.72 12.85
C SER A 222 13.90 -7.46 13.46
N MET A 223 13.06 -7.59 14.50
CA MET A 223 12.32 -6.47 15.08
C MET A 223 13.22 -5.31 15.56
N PRO A 224 14.37 -5.54 16.22
CA PRO A 224 15.27 -4.44 16.60
C PRO A 224 15.77 -3.63 15.41
N SER A 225 16.11 -4.29 14.30
CA SER A 225 16.57 -3.62 13.08
C SER A 225 15.45 -2.82 12.40
N ILE A 226 14.22 -3.34 12.39
CA ILE A 226 13.04 -2.63 11.89
C ILE A 226 12.82 -1.35 12.69
N MET A 227 12.92 -1.43 14.03
CA MET A 227 12.74 -0.28 14.92
C MET A 227 13.82 0.78 14.76
N GLU A 228 15.05 0.38 14.44
CA GLU A 228 16.15 1.29 14.16
C GLU A 228 15.93 2.05 12.84
N GLN A 229 15.62 1.33 11.75
CA GLN A 229 15.26 1.94 10.45
C GLN A 229 14.07 2.90 10.61
N PHE A 230 13.06 2.51 11.39
CA PHE A 230 11.91 3.36 11.60
C PHE A 230 12.25 4.64 12.39
N LYS A 231 13.12 4.54 13.39
CA LYS A 231 13.60 5.69 14.16
C LYS A 231 14.41 6.65 13.27
N GLU A 232 15.27 6.13 12.41
CA GLU A 232 16.04 6.92 11.45
C GLU A 232 15.11 7.67 10.49
N HIS A 233 14.12 6.98 9.93
CA HIS A 233 13.13 7.57 9.02
C HIS A 233 12.34 8.72 9.65
N LEU A 234 12.02 8.64 10.94
CA LEU A 234 11.29 9.69 11.67
C LEU A 234 12.18 10.82 12.20
N SER A 235 13.51 10.68 12.16
CA SER A 235 14.46 11.67 12.66
C SER A 235 14.87 12.70 11.59
N VAL A 236 14.42 12.50 10.34
CA VAL A 236 14.58 13.41 9.20
C VAL A 236 13.40 14.36 9.12
#